data_AF-A0A3M1RL19-F1
#
_entry.id   AF-A0A3M1RL19-F1
#
_cell.length_a   1.000
_cell.length_b   1.000
_cell.length_c   1.000
_cell.angle_alpha   90.00
_cell.angle_beta   90.00
_cell.angle_gamma   90.00
#
_symmetry.space_group_name_H-M   'P 1'
#
loop_
_entity.id
_entity.type
_entity.pdbx_description
1 polymer ?
#
loop_
_entity_poly.entity_id
_entity_poly.type
_entity_poly.pdbx_seq_one_letter_code
_entity_poly.pdbx_strand_id
1 'polypeptide(L)'
;MKTMSKNLIGFFFVMPAGVIFSLALFEVIKRFLLINPINIVFISGIIFYFLLRYLVKWIGYDFVDVGEVLVHELVHGFFSLLFLGDVKSLSVYPKKGGQVSVSRSNFLVELSPYCFPIIAIVVSGIKPFFIKSAGIYIVFITGFFLGQHLAALFKDFHLGQSDILNNGIVFSFSVVLFLNVFFVGIMMVILGDGYSAVPLFLNEAFEISKKCIYLILHFDYAGNWSKLHELIGKLFSIL
;
A
#
# COMPACT_ATOMS: atom_id res chain seq x y z
N MET A 1 22.81 9.61 -3.25
CA MET A 1 23.11 8.86 -2.01
C MET A 1 23.50 7.44 -2.37
N LYS A 2 24.57 6.88 -1.78
CA LYS A 2 24.96 5.47 -2.01
C LYS A 2 23.88 4.55 -1.40
N THR A 3 23.58 3.40 -2.03
CA THR A 3 22.58 2.42 -1.59
C THR A 3 22.70 2.04 -0.10
N MET A 4 23.93 1.98 0.41
CA MET A 4 24.23 1.72 1.82
C MET A 4 23.63 2.78 2.77
N SER A 5 23.67 4.07 2.41
CA SER A 5 23.10 5.13 3.26
C SER A 5 21.57 5.09 3.28
N LYS A 6 20.94 4.73 2.15
CA LYS A 6 19.48 4.53 2.10
C LYS A 6 19.05 3.36 2.99
N ASN A 7 19.78 2.25 2.98
CA ASN A 7 19.48 1.09 3.85
C ASN A 7 19.59 1.43 5.34
N LEU A 8 20.59 2.22 5.74
CA LEU A 8 20.72 2.67 7.14
C LEU A 8 19.53 3.56 7.54
N ILE A 9 19.12 4.49 6.69
CA ILE A 9 17.92 5.32 6.92
C ILE A 9 16.66 4.45 6.99
N GLY A 10 16.55 3.49 6.07
CA GLY A 10 15.49 2.49 6.05
C GLY A 10 15.38 1.77 7.38
N PHE A 11 16.49 1.20 7.85
CA PHE A 11 16.54 0.40 9.07
C PHE A 11 16.29 1.20 10.35
N PHE A 12 16.95 2.36 10.52
CA PHE A 12 16.91 3.10 11.78
C PHE A 12 15.70 4.03 11.92
N PHE A 13 15.13 4.51 10.82
CA PHE A 13 14.10 5.55 10.87
C PHE A 13 12.81 5.13 10.17
N VAL A 14 12.89 4.69 8.91
CA VAL A 14 11.69 4.40 8.11
C VAL A 14 10.99 3.13 8.57
N MET A 15 11.73 2.08 8.89
CA MET A 15 11.17 0.80 9.32
C MET A 15 10.47 0.91 10.69
N PRO A 16 11.07 1.51 11.75
CA PRO A 16 10.38 1.63 13.04
C PRO A 16 9.15 2.54 12.96
N ALA A 17 9.28 3.71 12.33
CA ALA A 17 8.16 4.63 12.16
C ALA A 17 7.05 4.03 11.26
N GLY A 18 7.46 3.38 10.18
CA GLY A 18 6.57 2.69 9.25
C GLY A 18 5.80 1.57 9.93
N VAL A 19 6.46 0.71 10.70
CA VAL A 19 5.83 -0.39 11.44
C VAL A 19 4.86 0.14 12.49
N ILE A 20 5.27 1.11 13.31
CA ILE A 20 4.40 1.68 14.35
C ILE A 20 3.15 2.31 13.73
N PHE A 21 3.34 3.09 12.67
CA PHE A 21 2.22 3.72 11.97
C PHE A 21 1.35 2.67 11.28
N SER A 22 1.93 1.67 10.61
CA SER A 22 1.20 0.56 10.00
C SER A 22 0.37 -0.23 11.01
N LEU A 23 0.88 -0.47 12.22
CA LEU A 23 0.13 -1.13 13.29
C LEU A 23 -1.05 -0.27 13.74
N ALA A 24 -0.88 1.04 13.87
CA ALA A 24 -1.98 1.95 14.20
C ALA A 24 -3.07 1.98 13.11
N LEU A 25 -2.66 1.94 11.84
CA LEU A 25 -3.57 1.89 10.70
C LEU A 25 -4.27 0.52 10.56
N PHE A 26 -3.64 -0.55 11.06
CA PHE A 26 -4.16 -1.91 10.96
C PHE A 26 -5.48 -2.08 11.73
N GLU A 27 -5.64 -1.43 12.88
CA GLU A 27 -6.90 -1.48 13.64
C GLU A 27 -8.08 -0.91 12.85
N VAL A 28 -7.84 0.08 11.99
CA VAL A 28 -8.89 0.66 11.15
C VAL A 28 -9.26 -0.28 10.00
N ILE A 29 -8.25 -0.89 9.37
CA ILE A 29 -8.47 -1.93 8.38
C ILE A 29 -9.28 -3.08 8.99
N LYS A 30 -8.94 -3.49 10.22
CA LYS A 30 -9.65 -4.53 10.98
C LYS A 30 -11.08 -4.11 11.33
N ARG A 31 -11.32 -2.88 11.79
CA ARG A 31 -12.66 -2.34 12.02
C ARG A 31 -13.51 -2.41 10.75
N PHE A 32 -12.97 -1.99 9.61
CA PHE A 32 -13.66 -2.10 8.34
C PHE A 32 -13.93 -3.57 7.95
N LEU A 33 -12.91 -4.42 7.98
CA LEU A 33 -13.01 -5.81 7.52
C LEU A 33 -13.85 -6.71 8.42
N LEU A 34 -13.94 -6.44 9.72
CA LEU A 34 -14.67 -7.31 10.67
C LEU A 34 -16.06 -6.78 11.04
N ILE A 35 -16.25 -5.46 11.05
CA ILE A 35 -17.45 -4.84 11.63
C ILE A 35 -18.33 -4.17 10.56
N ASN A 36 -17.73 -3.57 9.52
CA ASN A 36 -18.51 -2.82 8.54
C ASN A 36 -19.32 -3.79 7.66
N PRO A 37 -20.66 -3.65 7.55
CA PRO A 37 -21.49 -4.58 6.77
C PRO A 37 -21.18 -4.63 5.27
N ILE A 38 -20.47 -3.63 4.73
CA ILE A 38 -20.08 -3.58 3.32
C ILE A 38 -18.79 -4.37 3.02
N ASN A 39 -18.11 -4.86 4.05
CA ASN A 39 -16.87 -5.66 3.95
C ASN A 39 -17.01 -6.86 3.02
N ILE A 40 -18.13 -7.59 3.07
CA ILE A 40 -18.35 -8.80 2.25
C ILE A 40 -18.33 -8.45 0.76
N VAL A 41 -18.90 -7.30 0.39
CA VAL A 41 -18.92 -6.80 -1.01
C VAL A 41 -17.52 -6.42 -1.47
N PHE A 42 -16.76 -5.79 -0.57
CA PHE A 42 -15.38 -5.44 -0.84
C PHE A 42 -14.49 -6.69 -1.03
N ILE A 43 -14.58 -7.64 -0.11
CA ILE A 43 -13.82 -8.89 -0.13
C ILE A 43 -14.22 -9.74 -1.35
N SER A 44 -15.51 -9.78 -1.71
CA SER A 44 -15.96 -10.51 -2.90
C SER A 44 -15.37 -9.93 -4.19
N GLY A 45 -15.15 -8.62 -4.26
CA GLY A 45 -14.41 -7.98 -5.35
C GLY A 45 -12.97 -8.50 -5.47
N ILE A 46 -12.24 -8.57 -4.35
CA ILE A 46 -10.87 -9.12 -4.30
C ILE A 46 -10.86 -10.57 -4.79
N ILE A 47 -11.72 -11.41 -4.21
CA ILE A 47 -11.82 -12.83 -4.56
C ILE A 47 -12.16 -13.00 -6.04
N PHE A 48 -13.10 -12.19 -6.55
CA PHE A 48 -13.51 -12.23 -7.94
C PHE A 48 -12.36 -11.89 -8.89
N TYR A 49 -11.50 -10.92 -8.56
CA TYR A 49 -10.31 -10.64 -9.35
C TYR A 49 -9.36 -11.85 -9.42
N PHE A 50 -9.06 -12.48 -8.29
CA PHE A 50 -8.18 -13.64 -8.27
C PHE A 50 -8.78 -14.83 -9.04
N LEU A 51 -10.09 -15.05 -8.93
CA LEU A 51 -10.80 -16.07 -9.70
C LEU A 51 -10.74 -15.77 -11.20
N LEU A 52 -11.03 -14.53 -11.61
CA LEU A 52 -10.95 -14.11 -13.01
C LEU A 52 -9.53 -14.32 -13.55
N ARG A 53 -8.52 -13.87 -12.81
CA ARG A 53 -7.10 -14.04 -13.18
C ARG A 53 -6.76 -15.51 -13.37
N TYR A 54 -7.18 -16.37 -12.44
CA TYR A 54 -6.96 -17.81 -12.55
C TYR A 54 -7.63 -18.41 -13.80
N LEU A 55 -8.91 -18.10 -14.02
CA LEU A 55 -9.68 -18.61 -15.16
C LEU A 55 -9.09 -18.15 -16.50
N VAL A 56 -8.71 -16.88 -16.61
CA VAL A 56 -8.09 -16.33 -17.83
C VAL A 56 -6.78 -17.04 -18.14
N LYS A 57 -5.93 -17.23 -17.13
CA LYS A 57 -4.66 -17.96 -17.30
C LYS A 57 -4.87 -19.42 -17.64
N TRP A 58 -5.90 -20.04 -17.05
CA TRP A 58 -6.26 -21.42 -17.34
C TRP A 58 -6.71 -21.62 -18.79
N ILE A 59 -7.39 -20.64 -19.39
CA ILE A 59 -7.78 -20.66 -20.82
C ILE A 59 -6.61 -20.28 -21.74
N GLY A 60 -5.46 -19.85 -21.18
CA GLY A 60 -4.22 -19.60 -21.93
C GLY A 60 -4.05 -18.16 -22.44
N TYR A 61 -4.86 -17.22 -21.97
CA TYR A 61 -4.72 -15.80 -22.30
C TYR A 61 -3.86 -15.05 -21.28
N ASP A 62 -3.08 -14.07 -21.76
CA ASP A 62 -2.16 -13.25 -20.95
C ASP A 62 -2.63 -11.80 -20.76
N PHE A 63 -3.84 -11.44 -21.20
CA PHE A 63 -4.31 -10.05 -21.15
C PHE A 63 -4.36 -9.48 -19.73
N VAL A 64 -4.60 -10.31 -18.71
CA VAL A 64 -4.58 -9.88 -17.30
C VAL A 64 -3.16 -9.51 -16.88
N ASP A 65 -2.15 -10.29 -17.29
CA ASP A 65 -0.74 -9.97 -17.02
C ASP A 65 -0.32 -8.69 -17.76
N VAL A 66 -0.76 -8.52 -19.01
CA VAL A 66 -0.53 -7.29 -19.79
C VAL A 66 -1.17 -6.08 -19.10
N GLY A 67 -2.39 -6.22 -18.58
CA GLY A 67 -3.07 -5.17 -17.82
C GLY A 67 -2.35 -4.83 -16.51
N GLU A 68 -1.90 -5.83 -15.76
CA GLU A 68 -1.10 -5.63 -14.54
C GLU A 68 0.19 -4.85 -14.83
N VAL A 69 0.92 -5.23 -15.89
CA VAL A 69 2.14 -4.52 -16.32
C VAL A 69 1.84 -3.11 -16.81
N LEU A 70 0.75 -2.92 -17.57
CA LEU A 70 0.34 -1.58 -18.01
C LEU A 70 0.07 -0.66 -16.81
N VAL A 71 -0.68 -1.14 -15.81
CA VAL A 71 -0.93 -0.37 -14.59
C VAL A 71 0.37 -0.06 -13.86
N HIS A 72 1.31 -1.01 -13.80
CA HIS A 72 2.63 -0.81 -13.22
C HIS A 72 3.36 0.39 -13.85
N GLU A 73 3.51 0.38 -15.18
CA GLU A 73 4.19 1.45 -15.92
C GLU A 73 3.43 2.79 -15.85
N LEU A 74 2.09 2.75 -15.83
CA LEU A 74 1.26 3.95 -15.68
C LEU A 74 1.48 4.63 -14.33
N VAL A 75 1.66 3.86 -13.25
CA VAL A 75 1.85 4.41 -11.90
C VAL A 75 3.20 5.12 -11.77
N HIS A 76 4.26 4.60 -12.39
CA HIS A 76 5.53 5.34 -12.53
C HIS A 76 5.33 6.67 -13.25
N GLY A 77 4.67 6.64 -14.42
CA GLY A 77 4.40 7.85 -15.21
C GLY A 77 3.59 8.89 -14.43
N PHE A 78 2.54 8.45 -13.73
CA PHE A 78 1.73 9.30 -12.86
C PHE A 78 2.56 9.99 -11.78
N PHE A 79 3.42 9.26 -11.07
CA PHE A 79 4.28 9.87 -10.05
C PHE A 79 5.33 10.81 -10.64
N SER A 80 5.91 10.50 -11.80
CA SER A 80 6.79 11.43 -12.50
C SER A 80 6.09 12.76 -12.78
N LEU A 81 4.84 12.73 -13.28
CA LEU A 81 4.03 13.93 -13.51
C LEU A 81 3.76 14.69 -12.20
N LEU A 82 3.44 14.01 -11.10
CA LEU A 82 3.27 14.65 -9.78
C LEU A 82 4.53 15.37 -9.31
N PHE A 83 5.71 14.87 -9.68
CA PHE A 83 7.00 15.52 -9.42
C PHE A 83 7.43 16.51 -10.51
N LEU A 84 6.48 16.98 -11.32
CA LEU A 84 6.69 17.95 -12.41
C LEU A 84 7.67 17.46 -13.48
N GLY A 85 7.69 16.14 -13.71
CA GLY A 85 8.32 15.52 -14.86
C GLY A 85 7.31 15.28 -15.98
N ASP A 86 7.71 14.48 -16.97
CA ASP A 86 6.91 14.07 -18.12
C ASP A 86 7.06 12.56 -18.36
N VAL A 87 6.12 11.99 -19.12
CA VAL A 87 6.22 10.65 -19.71
C VAL A 87 6.66 10.80 -21.17
N LYS A 88 7.83 10.24 -21.52
CA LYS A 88 8.39 10.30 -22.88
C LYS A 88 7.96 9.12 -23.75
N SER A 89 7.85 7.94 -23.13
CA SER A 89 7.32 6.75 -23.79
C SER A 89 6.76 5.80 -22.74
N LEU A 90 5.78 5.00 -23.16
CA LEU A 90 5.24 3.87 -22.41
C LEU A 90 5.03 2.73 -23.39
N SER A 91 5.54 1.55 -23.07
CA SER A 91 5.40 0.36 -23.91
C SER A 91 5.20 -0.87 -23.05
N VAL A 92 4.26 -1.73 -23.47
CA VAL A 92 3.94 -2.97 -22.78
C VAL A 92 3.95 -4.09 -23.81
N TYR A 93 4.67 -5.16 -23.49
CA TYR A 93 4.90 -6.28 -24.38
C TYR A 93 4.37 -7.56 -23.72
N PRO A 94 3.41 -8.26 -24.34
CA PRO A 94 2.94 -9.54 -23.83
C PRO A 94 4.10 -10.49 -23.54
N LYS A 95 4.10 -11.07 -22.33
CA LYS A 95 5.12 -12.00 -21.81
C LYS A 95 6.55 -11.45 -21.66
N LYS A 96 6.82 -10.20 -22.03
CA LYS A 96 8.15 -9.58 -21.95
C LYS A 96 8.24 -8.46 -20.90
N GLY A 97 7.11 -8.01 -20.37
CA GLY A 97 7.04 -6.94 -19.37
C GLY A 97 6.74 -5.58 -19.99
N GLY A 98 7.08 -4.52 -19.26
CA GLY A 98 6.79 -3.14 -19.61
C GLY A 98 8.05 -2.28 -19.54
N GLN A 99 7.94 -1.09 -20.11
CA GLN A 99 8.92 -0.04 -19.92
C GLN A 99 8.25 1.33 -20.04
N VAL A 100 8.52 2.19 -19.07
CA VAL A 100 8.20 3.61 -19.11
C VAL A 100 9.48 4.44 -19.09
N SER A 101 9.53 5.48 -19.92
CA SER A 101 10.58 6.49 -19.89
C SER A 101 10.01 7.78 -19.35
N VAL A 102 10.61 8.28 -18.26
CA VAL A 102 10.17 9.48 -17.56
C VAL A 102 11.31 10.49 -17.43
N SER A 103 11.00 11.79 -17.44
CA SER A 103 12.03 12.84 -17.32
C SER A 103 12.50 13.08 -15.89
N ARG A 104 11.72 12.66 -14.89
CA ARG A 104 12.07 12.75 -13.47
C ARG A 104 11.83 11.41 -12.77
N SER A 105 12.86 10.96 -12.08
CA SER A 105 12.80 9.75 -11.24
C SER A 105 13.33 10.05 -9.85
N ASN A 106 12.68 9.49 -8.85
CA ASN A 106 13.09 9.46 -7.45
C ASN A 106 12.55 8.17 -6.81
N PHE A 107 12.85 7.92 -5.55
CA PHE A 107 12.42 6.68 -4.89
C PHE A 107 10.89 6.50 -4.86
N LEU A 108 10.10 7.58 -4.81
CA LEU A 108 8.64 7.48 -4.87
C LEU A 108 8.16 7.17 -6.27
N VAL A 109 8.82 7.69 -7.31
CA VAL A 109 8.53 7.28 -8.70
C VAL A 109 8.88 5.81 -8.90
N GLU A 110 10.07 5.38 -8.48
CA GLU A 110 10.55 4.00 -8.67
C GLU A 110 9.75 3.00 -7.83
N LEU A 111 9.34 3.35 -6.60
CA LEU A 111 8.60 2.43 -5.74
C LEU A 111 7.07 2.56 -5.88
N SER A 112 6.55 3.54 -6.63
CA SER A 112 5.11 3.81 -6.68
C SER A 112 4.26 2.62 -7.13
N PRO A 113 4.63 1.79 -8.12
CA PRO A 113 3.77 0.68 -8.57
C PRO A 113 3.53 -0.36 -7.48
N TYR A 114 4.50 -0.54 -6.59
CA TYR A 114 4.39 -1.44 -5.45
C TYR A 114 3.56 -0.84 -4.30
N CYS A 115 3.38 0.48 -4.28
CA CYS A 115 2.79 1.19 -3.14
C CYS A 115 1.37 1.69 -3.41
N PHE A 116 1.07 2.11 -4.64
CA PHE A 116 -0.06 2.97 -4.94
C PHE A 116 -1.09 2.26 -5.84
N PRO A 117 -2.18 1.71 -5.26
CA PRO A 117 -3.26 1.07 -6.01
C PRO A 117 -4.11 2.12 -6.75
N ILE A 118 -3.57 2.75 -7.79
CA ILE A 118 -4.13 3.95 -8.44
C ILE A 118 -5.61 3.81 -8.79
N ILE A 119 -6.00 2.70 -9.42
CA ILE A 119 -7.39 2.51 -9.85
C ILE A 119 -8.29 2.34 -8.63
N ALA A 120 -7.88 1.53 -7.64
CA ALA A 120 -8.67 1.31 -6.44
C ALA A 120 -8.82 2.60 -5.61
N ILE A 121 -7.78 3.43 -5.53
CA ILE A 121 -7.85 4.74 -4.87
C ILE A 121 -8.85 5.64 -5.57
N VAL A 122 -8.75 5.81 -6.89
CA VAL A 122 -9.66 6.66 -7.67
C VAL A 122 -11.11 6.18 -7.51
N VAL A 123 -11.35 4.88 -7.64
CA VAL A 123 -12.69 4.30 -7.49
C VAL A 123 -13.22 4.48 -6.07
N SER A 124 -12.40 4.25 -5.04
CA SER A 124 -12.81 4.45 -3.64
C SER A 124 -13.18 5.92 -3.38
N GLY A 125 -12.42 6.86 -3.93
CA GLY A 125 -12.65 8.29 -3.80
C GLY A 125 -13.98 8.75 -4.39
N ILE A 126 -14.47 8.10 -5.45
CA ILE A 126 -15.76 8.52 -6.01
C ILE A 126 -16.96 8.02 -5.19
N LYS A 127 -16.80 7.01 -4.31
CA LYS A 127 -17.90 6.40 -3.53
C LYS A 127 -18.79 7.41 -2.79
N PRO A 128 -18.27 8.43 -2.08
CA PRO A 128 -19.10 9.37 -1.32
C PRO A 128 -20.06 10.21 -2.17
N PHE A 129 -19.89 10.25 -3.49
CA PHE A 129 -20.78 10.96 -4.42
C PHE A 129 -21.97 10.11 -4.91
N PHE A 130 -22.07 8.85 -4.50
CA PHE A 130 -23.13 7.94 -4.94
C PHE A 130 -24.09 7.58 -3.82
N ILE A 131 -25.37 7.40 -4.17
CA ILE A 131 -26.38 6.84 -3.27
C ILE A 131 -26.03 5.40 -2.87
N LYS A 132 -26.57 4.92 -1.74
CA LYS A 132 -26.21 3.61 -1.15
C LYS A 132 -26.31 2.43 -2.14
N SER A 133 -27.34 2.40 -2.98
CA SER A 133 -27.54 1.33 -3.98
C SER A 133 -26.52 1.36 -5.10
N ALA A 134 -25.99 2.53 -5.48
CA ALA A 134 -24.92 2.66 -6.45
C ALA A 134 -23.53 2.47 -5.80
N GLY A 135 -23.37 2.91 -4.54
CA GLY A 135 -22.13 2.80 -3.79
C GLY A 135 -21.68 1.37 -3.54
N ILE A 136 -22.59 0.39 -3.51
CA ILE A 136 -22.24 -1.04 -3.36
C ILE A 136 -21.38 -1.54 -4.54
N TYR A 137 -21.67 -1.10 -5.77
CA TYR A 137 -20.87 -1.45 -6.94
C TYR A 137 -19.49 -0.79 -6.87
N ILE A 138 -19.42 0.46 -6.38
CA ILE A 138 -18.14 1.13 -6.17
C ILE A 138 -17.27 0.37 -5.18
N VAL A 139 -17.86 -0.15 -4.09
CA VAL A 139 -17.13 -0.96 -3.10
C VAL A 139 -16.63 -2.26 -3.71
N PHE A 140 -17.47 -2.95 -4.48
CA PHE A 140 -17.06 -4.17 -5.20
C PHE A 140 -15.91 -3.89 -6.17
N ILE A 141 -16.03 -2.85 -7.01
CA ILE A 141 -15.01 -2.47 -8.00
C ILE A 141 -13.72 -2.03 -7.30
N THR A 142 -13.82 -1.34 -6.17
CA THR A 142 -12.65 -1.00 -5.34
C THR A 142 -11.93 -2.26 -4.87
N GLY A 143 -12.68 -3.24 -4.34
CA GLY A 143 -12.12 -4.54 -3.95
C GLY A 143 -11.48 -5.27 -5.12
N PHE A 144 -12.12 -5.27 -6.29
CA PHE A 144 -11.59 -5.87 -7.51
C PHE A 144 -10.23 -5.27 -7.91
N PHE A 145 -10.11 -3.95 -7.97
CA PHE A 145 -8.85 -3.30 -8.32
C PHE A 145 -7.81 -3.34 -7.20
N LEU A 146 -8.21 -3.46 -5.93
CA LEU A 146 -7.24 -3.79 -4.88
C LEU A 146 -6.72 -5.22 -5.06
N GLY A 147 -7.57 -6.19 -5.43
CA GLY A 147 -7.14 -7.54 -5.81
C GLY A 147 -6.12 -7.52 -6.96
N GLN A 148 -6.34 -6.66 -7.96
CA GLN A 148 -5.39 -6.42 -9.05
C GLN A 148 -4.05 -5.87 -8.57
N HIS A 149 -4.06 -4.86 -7.71
CA HIS A 149 -2.85 -4.32 -7.10
C HIS A 149 -2.10 -5.37 -6.30
N LEU A 150 -2.79 -6.15 -5.47
CA LEU A 150 -2.17 -7.21 -4.66
C LEU A 150 -1.57 -8.33 -5.51
N ALA A 151 -2.24 -8.75 -6.58
CA ALA A 151 -1.71 -9.76 -7.50
C ALA A 151 -0.43 -9.27 -8.21
N ALA A 152 -0.42 -8.01 -8.67
CA ALA A 152 0.76 -7.39 -9.25
C ALA A 152 1.88 -7.25 -8.21
N LEU A 153 1.57 -6.79 -6.99
CA LEU A 153 2.52 -6.68 -5.88
C LEU A 153 3.21 -8.02 -5.59
N PHE A 154 2.46 -9.11 -5.44
CA PHE A 154 3.04 -10.43 -5.17
C PHE A 154 3.88 -10.97 -6.32
N LYS A 155 3.57 -10.59 -7.57
CA LYS A 155 4.31 -11.01 -8.76
C LYS A 155 5.60 -10.22 -8.93
N ASP A 156 5.51 -8.89 -8.78
CA ASP A 156 6.56 -7.97 -9.21
C ASP A 156 7.49 -7.58 -8.05
N PHE A 157 7.03 -7.61 -6.79
CA PHE A 157 7.85 -7.17 -5.66
C PHE A 157 8.82 -8.24 -5.15
N HIS A 158 10.00 -8.33 -5.78
CA HIS A 158 11.06 -9.27 -5.39
C HIS A 158 12.46 -8.67 -5.57
N LEU A 159 13.47 -9.25 -4.91
CA LEU A 159 14.86 -8.72 -4.85
C LEU A 159 15.57 -8.54 -6.20
N GLY A 160 15.01 -9.03 -7.30
CA GLY A 160 15.56 -8.90 -8.64
C GLY A 160 15.14 -7.61 -9.37
N GLN A 161 14.18 -6.85 -8.85
CA GLN A 161 13.69 -5.64 -9.51
C GLN A 161 14.67 -4.47 -9.39
N SER A 162 14.91 -3.79 -10.50
CA SER A 162 15.80 -2.62 -10.55
C SER A 162 15.33 -1.50 -9.62
N ASP A 163 14.02 -1.27 -9.52
CA ASP A 163 13.45 -0.22 -8.69
C ASP A 163 13.78 -0.41 -7.20
N ILE A 164 13.81 -1.66 -6.76
CA ILE A 164 14.13 -2.03 -5.38
C ILE A 164 15.64 -1.91 -5.15
N LEU A 165 16.45 -2.42 -6.07
CA LEU A 165 17.91 -2.44 -5.95
C LEU A 165 18.51 -1.03 -5.98
N ASN A 166 17.96 -0.14 -6.82
CA ASN A 166 18.39 1.26 -6.94
C ASN A 166 18.10 2.09 -5.66
N ASN A 167 17.13 1.66 -4.86
CA ASN A 167 16.75 2.33 -3.62
C ASN A 167 17.29 1.66 -2.35
N GLY A 168 17.80 0.43 -2.46
CA GLY A 168 18.25 -0.35 -1.33
C GLY A 168 17.12 -1.17 -0.73
N ILE A 169 17.35 -2.47 -0.58
CA ILE A 169 16.33 -3.47 -0.23
C ILE A 169 15.59 -3.10 1.06
N VAL A 170 16.31 -2.80 2.15
CA VAL A 170 15.68 -2.53 3.46
C VAL A 170 14.82 -1.28 3.41
N PHE A 171 15.31 -0.23 2.73
CA PHE A 171 14.57 1.00 2.54
C PHE A 171 13.29 0.77 1.72
N SER A 172 13.43 0.10 0.57
CA SER A 172 12.31 -0.18 -0.33
C SER A 172 11.21 -1.01 0.35
N PHE A 173 11.56 -2.09 1.05
CA PHE A 173 10.58 -2.90 1.79
C PHE A 173 9.84 -2.10 2.88
N SER A 174 10.55 -1.23 3.59
CA SER A 174 9.95 -0.40 4.64
C SER A 174 8.96 0.61 4.06
N VAL A 175 9.33 1.28 2.97
CA VAL A 175 8.47 2.24 2.26
C VAL A 175 7.25 1.54 1.66
N VAL A 176 7.44 0.41 1.00
CA VAL A 176 6.35 -0.36 0.37
C VAL A 176 5.35 -0.84 1.42
N LEU A 177 5.82 -1.39 2.54
CA LEU A 177 4.93 -1.79 3.64
C LEU A 177 4.12 -0.61 4.16
N PHE A 178 4.79 0.49 4.53
CA PHE A 178 4.16 1.67 5.08
C PHE A 178 3.10 2.25 4.14
N LEU A 179 3.45 2.47 2.87
CA LEU A 179 2.56 3.11 1.90
C LEU A 179 1.37 2.22 1.53
N ASN A 180 1.54 0.90 1.43
CA ASN A 180 0.40 0.01 1.20
C ASN A 180 -0.60 0.12 2.35
N VAL A 181 -0.14 0.02 3.61
CA VAL A 181 -1.04 0.12 4.76
C VAL A 181 -1.69 1.51 4.83
N PHE A 182 -0.94 2.58 4.52
CA PHE A 182 -1.46 3.94 4.45
C PHE A 182 -2.58 4.09 3.43
N PHE A 183 -2.34 3.74 2.16
CA PHE A 183 -3.33 3.93 1.10
C PHE A 183 -4.53 3.01 1.27
N VAL A 184 -4.32 1.76 1.65
CA VAL A 184 -5.41 0.82 1.95
C VAL A 184 -6.26 1.34 3.12
N GLY A 185 -5.62 1.84 4.19
CA GLY A 185 -6.33 2.45 5.32
C GLY A 185 -7.19 3.65 4.91
N ILE A 186 -6.64 4.58 4.13
CA ILE A 186 -7.38 5.73 3.58
C ILE A 186 -8.59 5.26 2.76
N MET A 187 -8.41 4.26 1.89
CA MET A 187 -9.51 3.70 1.09
C MET A 187 -10.62 3.16 2.01
N MET A 188 -10.29 2.37 3.04
CA MET A 188 -11.30 1.80 3.94
C MET A 188 -12.09 2.87 4.69
N VAL A 189 -11.43 3.93 5.14
CA VAL A 189 -12.08 5.06 5.80
C VAL A 189 -13.05 5.76 4.85
N ILE A 190 -12.62 6.04 3.62
CA ILE A 190 -13.49 6.67 2.61
C ILE A 190 -14.68 5.77 2.26
N LEU A 191 -14.44 4.46 2.09
CA LEU A 191 -15.50 3.50 1.76
C LEU A 191 -16.52 3.35 2.90
N GLY A 192 -16.06 3.28 4.14
CA GLY A 192 -16.91 3.11 5.32
C GLY A 192 -17.61 4.41 5.71
N ASP A 193 -16.83 5.43 6.03
CA ASP A 193 -17.25 6.61 6.79
C ASP A 193 -17.18 7.92 5.98
N GLY A 194 -16.57 7.88 4.79
CA GLY A 194 -16.46 9.02 3.88
C GLY A 194 -15.28 9.94 4.18
N TYR A 195 -15.19 11.03 3.40
CA TYR A 195 -14.03 11.94 3.43
C TYR A 195 -13.79 12.63 4.77
N SER A 196 -14.85 12.96 5.50
CA SER A 196 -14.76 13.66 6.79
C SER A 196 -14.08 12.83 7.88
N ALA A 197 -14.04 11.51 7.73
CA ALA A 197 -13.37 10.61 8.68
C ALA A 197 -11.86 10.52 8.47
N VAL A 198 -11.33 10.93 7.30
CA VAL A 198 -9.90 10.82 6.98
C VAL A 198 -9.01 11.61 7.95
N PRO A 199 -9.30 12.89 8.30
CA PRO A 199 -8.47 13.61 9.27
C PRO A 199 -8.47 12.98 10.66
N LEU A 200 -9.64 12.46 11.10
CA LEU A 200 -9.76 11.78 12.40
C LEU A 200 -8.90 10.51 12.44
N PHE A 201 -8.96 9.73 11.36
CA PHE A 201 -8.13 8.54 11.17
C PHE A 201 -6.63 8.86 11.22
N LEU A 202 -6.19 9.88 10.49
CA LEU A 202 -4.78 10.28 10.48
C LEU A 202 -4.33 10.77 11.85
N ASN A 203 -5.19 11.49 12.56
CA ASN A 203 -4.90 11.96 13.91
C ASN A 203 -4.81 10.80 14.91
N GLU A 204 -5.73 9.83 14.85
CA GLU A 204 -5.69 8.63 15.70
C GLU A 204 -4.40 7.83 15.47
N ALA A 205 -4.04 7.58 14.22
CA ALA A 205 -2.80 6.89 13.87
C ALA A 205 -1.55 7.65 14.38
N PHE A 206 -1.57 8.99 14.27
CA PHE A 206 -0.51 9.84 14.78
C PHE A 206 -0.40 9.82 16.31
N GLU A 207 -1.52 9.90 17.03
CA GLU A 207 -1.55 9.82 18.50
C GLU A 207 -1.05 8.47 19.02
N ILE A 208 -1.50 7.37 18.42
CA ILE A 208 -1.02 6.01 18.73
C ILE A 208 0.49 5.93 18.50
N SER A 209 0.96 6.45 17.35
CA SER A 209 2.37 6.43 17.01
C SER A 209 3.23 7.21 18.00
N LYS A 210 2.78 8.39 18.45
CA LYS A 210 3.46 9.17 19.48
C LYS A 210 3.59 8.40 20.81
N LYS A 211 2.52 7.72 21.25
CA LYS A 211 2.56 6.90 22.47
C LYS A 211 3.56 5.76 22.36
N CYS A 212 3.58 5.04 21.24
CA CYS A 212 4.53 3.96 21.00
C CYS A 212 5.97 4.47 20.97
N ILE A 213 6.25 5.58 20.27
CA ILE A 213 7.58 6.20 20.23
C ILE A 213 8.02 6.65 21.62
N TYR A 214 7.13 7.28 22.40
CA TYR A 214 7.42 7.68 23.77
C TYR A 214 7.84 6.49 24.64
N LEU A 215 7.10 5.39 24.60
CA LEU A 215 7.45 4.17 25.33
C LEU A 215 8.82 3.61 24.93
N ILE A 216 9.13 3.59 23.63
CA ILE A 216 10.40 3.09 23.12
C ILE A 216 11.58 3.98 23.57
N LEU A 217 11.43 5.31 23.46
CA LEU A 217 12.50 6.25 23.82
C LEU A 217 12.78 6.28 25.33
N HIS A 218 11.79 5.99 26.17
CA HIS A 218 11.92 5.96 27.62
C HIS A 218 12.12 4.54 28.17
N PHE A 219 12.32 3.54 27.30
CA PHE A 219 12.56 2.17 27.71
C PHE A 219 14.02 1.94 28.10
N ASP A 220 14.24 1.59 29.36
CA ASP A 220 15.54 1.14 29.85
C ASP A 220 15.64 -0.39 29.75
N TYR A 221 16.26 -0.87 28.66
CA TYR A 221 16.43 -2.30 28.42
C TYR A 221 17.29 -2.97 29.51
N ALA A 222 18.36 -2.32 29.96
CA ALA A 222 19.34 -2.82 30.96
C ALA A 222 19.70 -4.34 30.86
N GLY A 223 19.56 -4.97 29.68
CA GLY A 223 19.74 -6.42 29.50
C GLY A 223 18.67 -7.31 30.16
N ASN A 224 17.53 -6.75 30.58
CA ASN A 224 16.48 -7.47 31.29
C ASN A 224 15.32 -7.87 30.36
N TRP A 225 15.24 -9.17 30.09
CA TRP A 225 14.19 -9.76 29.24
C TRP A 225 12.77 -9.59 29.79
N SER A 226 12.57 -9.52 31.11
CA SER A 226 11.23 -9.30 31.68
C SER A 226 10.72 -7.88 31.40
N LYS A 227 11.59 -6.87 31.49
CA LYS A 227 11.29 -5.49 31.09
C LYS A 227 10.94 -5.40 29.61
N LEU A 228 11.66 -6.12 28.74
CA LEU A 228 11.35 -6.17 27.31
C LEU A 228 9.96 -6.76 27.05
N HIS A 229 9.62 -7.85 27.73
CA HIS A 229 8.27 -8.44 27.64
C HIS A 229 7.18 -7.47 28.13
N GLU A 230 7.45 -6.71 29.21
CA GLU A 230 6.53 -5.67 29.70
C GLU A 230 6.34 -4.54 28.68
N LEU A 231 7.41 -4.06 28.04
CA LEU A 231 7.33 -3.07 26.97
C LEU A 231 6.46 -3.59 25.82
N ILE A 232 6.70 -4.83 25.38
CA ILE A 232 5.92 -5.46 24.30
C ILE A 232 4.45 -5.52 24.70
N GLY A 233 4.13 -5.96 25.92
CA GLY A 233 2.76 -5.96 26.44
C GLY A 233 2.11 -4.58 26.45
N LYS A 234 2.84 -3.54 26.86
CA LYS A 234 2.36 -2.14 26.83
C LYS A 234 2.10 -1.65 25.40
N LEU A 235 2.98 -1.96 24.45
CA LEU A 235 2.80 -1.62 23.04
C LEU A 235 1.54 -2.31 22.48
N PHE A 236 1.33 -3.59 22.77
CA PHE A 236 0.12 -4.32 22.37
C PHE A 236 -1.15 -3.86 23.09
N SER A 237 -1.05 -3.17 24.23
CA SER A 237 -2.24 -2.60 24.90
C SER A 237 -2.70 -1.27 24.29
N ILE A 238 -1.82 -0.61 23.53
CA ILE A 238 -2.09 0.67 22.86
C ILE A 238 -2.62 0.44 21.44
N LEU A 239 -2.09 -0.60 20.78
CA LEU A 239 -2.51 -1.09 19.46
C LEU A 239 -3.75 -1.97 19.59
#